data_AF-V4J9R8-F1
#
_entry.id   AF-V4J9R8-F1
#
_cell.length_a   1.000
_cell.length_b   1.000
_cell.length_c   1.000
_cell.angle_alpha   90.00
_cell.angle_beta   90.00
_cell.angle_gamma   90.00
#
_symmetry.space_group_name_H-M   'P 1'
#
loop_
_entity.id
_entity.type
_entity.pdbx_description
1 polymer ?
#
loop_
_entity_poly.entity_id
_entity_poly.type
_entity_poly.pdbx_seq_one_letter_code
_entity_poly.pdbx_strand_id
1 'polypeptide(L)'
;MSLKKPLKWLIAIVVALLTLLALLIGVAYWLLHTDTPDVAERDAPLVPRLSGDYPGAPRTVDAEQLLSWAERATPMARINTATDSLPNGLALSMLPFMVDWEQSRTEGDSPFLLMRNVNAGGNPVIGENILATVRIPLDGLSGLHWCLTPTRNDKGKDTFMGHAMLRFLFSKEKRPVILGQDGQPLPGALAPDDLMLSWEAWRPPMTSYDGLKGLDPESYTLSARAYTGAQRFLTDIVRGNPWRCYPVKLPEVDNALPLTLLTATLSGDTFARRIIGEMAAKGQIKAEGLRQATPAQRERVKSLFATSRLPKDPLSGLLQKANLSYQLLERSCITESLAMIQLSLDRIHKEHDLGPPPKLELVPSGLPPWIQELVTADHATLLAHVPGTLLFVARNRQVLPIQAYRILEEAGLLLPNPSSDADGPLMYYYDKSSGMPYGSIKDNMM
;
A
#
# COMPACT_ATOMS: atom_id res chain seq x y z
N MET A 1 2.41 24.05 55.80
CA MET A 1 2.31 23.57 54.39
C MET A 1 3.68 23.06 53.95
N SER A 2 3.77 21.81 53.50
CA SER A 2 5.04 21.12 53.21
C SER A 2 5.62 21.53 51.85
N LEU A 3 6.78 22.18 51.85
CA LEU A 3 7.56 22.62 50.67
C LEU A 3 8.11 21.46 49.79
N LYS A 4 7.78 20.19 50.08
CA LYS A 4 8.33 19.03 49.37
C LYS A 4 7.66 18.71 48.01
N LYS A 5 6.43 19.15 47.78
CA LYS A 5 5.71 18.93 46.51
C LYS A 5 6.21 19.80 45.33
N PRO A 6 6.51 21.11 45.48
CA PRO A 6 6.99 21.92 44.36
C PRO A 6 8.37 21.50 43.86
N LEU A 7 9.24 20.98 44.75
CA LEU A 7 10.59 20.55 44.37
C LEU A 7 10.60 19.31 43.48
N LYS A 8 9.71 18.33 43.71
CA LYS A 8 9.60 17.13 42.86
C LYS A 8 9.09 17.47 41.46
N TRP A 9 8.16 18.41 41.36
CA TRP A 9 7.66 18.93 40.08
C TRP A 9 8.74 19.68 39.31
N LEU A 10 9.53 20.50 40.00
CA LEU A 10 10.66 21.20 39.39
C LEU A 10 11.71 20.22 38.86
N ILE A 11 12.04 19.17 39.61
CA ILE A 11 12.97 18.12 39.19
C ILE A 11 12.46 17.37 37.96
N ALA A 12 11.17 17.01 37.91
CA ALA A 12 10.57 16.33 36.75
C ALA A 12 10.61 17.20 35.48
N ILE A 13 10.35 18.51 35.62
CA ILE A 13 10.45 19.47 34.51
C ILE A 13 11.90 19.60 34.03
N VAL A 14 12.87 19.70 34.94
CA VAL A 14 14.30 19.78 34.60
C VAL A 14 14.77 18.50 33.91
N VAL A 15 14.36 17.33 34.37
CA VAL A 15 14.70 16.04 33.71
C VAL A 15 14.07 15.95 32.32
N ALA A 16 12.81 16.36 32.16
CA ALA A 16 12.16 16.39 30.85
C ALA A 16 12.85 17.36 29.87
N LEU A 17 13.25 18.54 30.34
CA LEU A 17 13.99 19.53 29.55
C LEU A 17 15.40 19.04 29.18
N LEU A 18 16.12 18.37 30.09
CA LEU A 18 17.42 17.78 29.81
C LEU A 18 17.31 16.60 28.83
N THR A 19 16.25 15.81 28.92
CA THR A 19 15.99 14.71 27.97
C THR A 19 15.65 15.26 26.59
N LEU A 20 14.83 16.32 26.52
CA LEU A 20 14.51 17.01 25.27
C LEU A 20 15.76 17.66 24.67
N LEU A 21 16.61 18.28 25.50
CA LEU A 21 17.87 18.88 25.06
C LEU A 21 18.85 17.82 24.56
N ALA A 22 18.98 16.68 25.23
CA ALA A 22 19.80 15.56 24.76
C ALA A 22 19.27 14.98 23.44
N LEU A 23 17.95 14.94 23.26
CA LEU A 23 17.32 14.54 22.00
C LEU A 23 17.59 15.56 20.88
N LEU A 24 17.51 16.86 21.19
CA LEU A 24 17.83 17.95 20.27
C LEU A 24 19.31 17.98 19.89
N ILE A 25 20.20 17.70 20.85
CA ILE A 25 21.64 17.54 20.59
C ILE A 25 21.87 16.28 19.75
N GLY A 26 21.16 15.18 20.00
CA GLY A 26 21.23 13.96 19.19
C GLY A 26 20.74 14.17 17.74
N VAL A 27 19.65 14.91 17.56
CA VAL A 27 19.09 15.27 16.25
C VAL A 27 19.97 16.30 15.54
N ALA A 28 20.48 17.31 16.24
CA ALA A 28 21.41 18.29 15.69
C ALA A 28 22.77 17.64 15.36
N TYR A 29 23.28 16.76 16.21
CA TYR A 29 24.48 15.98 15.93
C TYR A 29 24.25 15.06 14.73
N TRP A 30 23.09 14.40 14.65
CA TRP A 30 22.69 13.64 13.47
C TRP A 30 22.67 14.55 12.23
N LEU A 31 21.97 15.68 12.24
CA LEU A 31 21.91 16.64 11.10
C LEU A 31 23.26 17.28 10.74
N LEU A 32 24.17 17.47 11.71
CA LEU A 32 25.48 18.12 11.53
C LEU A 32 26.61 17.14 11.20
N HIS A 33 26.45 15.85 11.52
CA HIS A 33 27.48 14.80 11.30
C HIS A 33 27.01 13.68 10.38
N THR A 34 25.72 13.63 10.02
CA THR A 34 25.39 13.26 8.66
C THR A 34 25.84 14.45 7.83
N ASP A 35 27.03 14.37 7.23
CA ASP A 35 27.23 15.05 5.95
C ASP A 35 25.92 14.84 5.18
N THR A 36 25.15 15.89 4.90
CA THR A 36 24.43 15.92 3.64
C THR A 36 25.56 15.74 2.64
N PRO A 37 25.75 14.54 2.05
CA PRO A 37 26.71 14.45 0.99
C PRO A 37 26.24 15.47 -0.02
N ASP A 38 27.18 16.13 -0.70
CA ASP A 38 26.89 16.61 -2.04
C ASP A 38 25.97 15.59 -2.72
N VAL A 39 24.99 16.08 -3.47
CA VAL A 39 24.12 15.26 -4.34
C VAL A 39 24.95 14.61 -5.48
N ALA A 40 26.23 14.38 -5.25
CA ALA A 40 27.13 13.47 -5.94
C ALA A 40 27.14 12.14 -5.17
N GLU A 41 26.39 11.16 -5.68
CA GLU A 41 26.74 9.74 -5.72
C GLU A 41 27.54 9.16 -4.52
N ARG A 42 27.19 9.48 -3.27
CA ARG A 42 27.49 8.54 -2.19
C ARG A 42 26.50 7.42 -2.34
N ASP A 43 26.96 6.33 -2.94
CA ASP A 43 26.31 5.03 -2.91
C ASP A 43 25.74 4.84 -1.50
N ALA A 44 24.43 5.00 -1.35
CA ALA A 44 23.72 4.41 -0.24
C ALA A 44 24.26 2.98 -0.12
N PRO A 45 24.54 2.45 1.09
CA PRO A 45 24.99 1.07 1.24
C PRO A 45 24.10 0.24 0.33
N LEU A 46 24.72 -0.34 -0.71
CA LEU A 46 23.99 -0.93 -1.83
C LEU A 46 22.92 -1.79 -1.20
N VAL A 47 21.65 -1.36 -1.30
CA VAL A 47 20.55 -2.32 -1.21
C VAL A 47 21.02 -3.39 -2.17
N PRO A 48 21.28 -4.64 -1.73
CA PRO A 48 21.92 -5.63 -2.58
C PRO A 48 21.22 -5.54 -3.93
N ARG A 49 21.98 -5.13 -4.95
CA ARG A 49 21.45 -4.99 -6.30
C ARG A 49 20.86 -6.36 -6.63
N LEU A 50 19.55 -6.52 -6.48
CA LEU A 50 18.89 -7.79 -6.80
C LEU A 50 18.99 -8.01 -8.32
N SER A 51 19.00 -6.91 -9.06
CA SER A 51 19.54 -6.83 -10.42
C SER A 51 21.00 -6.36 -10.38
N GLY A 52 21.97 -7.27 -10.34
CA GLY A 52 23.26 -6.99 -10.98
C GLY A 52 23.00 -6.52 -12.41
N ASP A 53 23.83 -5.63 -12.95
CA ASP A 53 23.66 -4.95 -14.25
C ASP A 53 22.76 -5.75 -15.22
N TYR A 54 21.47 -5.39 -15.31
CA TYR A 54 20.55 -6.09 -16.19
C TYR A 54 20.92 -5.73 -17.62
N PRO A 55 21.35 -6.68 -18.46
CA PRO A 55 21.73 -6.39 -19.83
C PRO A 55 20.51 -6.16 -20.75
N GLY A 56 19.29 -6.09 -20.19
CA GLY A 56 18.08 -5.83 -20.94
C GLY A 56 17.89 -4.35 -21.22
N ALA A 57 17.71 -3.99 -22.48
CA ALA A 57 17.33 -2.63 -22.86
C ALA A 57 16.01 -2.23 -22.14
N PRO A 58 15.89 -0.99 -21.65
CA PRO A 58 14.61 -0.46 -21.16
C PRO A 58 13.50 -0.73 -22.17
N ARG A 59 12.38 -1.29 -21.69
CA ARG A 59 11.23 -1.61 -22.53
C ARG A 59 10.07 -0.74 -22.09
N THR A 60 9.81 0.29 -22.88
CA THR A 60 8.55 1.03 -22.77
C THR A 60 7.47 0.21 -23.45
N VAL A 61 6.48 -0.25 -22.68
CA VAL A 61 5.29 -0.86 -23.26
C VAL A 61 4.51 0.23 -23.97
N ASP A 62 4.33 0.11 -25.27
CA ASP A 62 3.62 1.12 -26.04
C ASP A 62 2.12 1.12 -25.69
N ALA A 63 1.42 2.17 -26.11
CA ALA A 63 -0.01 2.24 -25.85
C ALA A 63 -0.76 1.06 -26.45
N GLU A 64 -0.44 0.58 -27.66
CA GLU A 64 -1.15 -0.52 -28.31
C GLU A 64 -1.08 -1.82 -27.49
N GLN A 65 0.06 -2.10 -26.89
CA GLN A 65 0.25 -3.23 -25.98
C GLN A 65 -0.57 -3.06 -24.69
N LEU A 66 -0.66 -1.85 -24.13
CA LEU A 66 -1.54 -1.57 -22.98
C LEU A 66 -3.03 -1.72 -23.34
N LEU A 67 -3.40 -1.39 -24.58
CA LEU A 67 -4.78 -1.53 -25.05
C LEU A 67 -5.14 -2.97 -25.34
N SER A 68 -4.27 -3.70 -26.03
CA SER A 68 -4.39 -5.16 -26.21
C SER A 68 -4.49 -5.86 -24.86
N TRP A 69 -3.72 -5.41 -23.86
CA TRP A 69 -3.82 -5.90 -22.49
C TRP A 69 -5.20 -5.60 -21.88
N ALA A 70 -5.68 -4.37 -22.00
CA ALA A 70 -6.98 -3.97 -21.43
C ALA A 70 -8.17 -4.68 -22.11
N GLU A 71 -8.04 -5.05 -23.39
CA GLU A 71 -9.07 -5.73 -24.18
C GLU A 71 -9.18 -7.23 -23.88
N ARG A 72 -8.11 -7.88 -23.42
CA ARG A 72 -8.15 -9.30 -23.04
C ARG A 72 -9.12 -9.50 -21.87
N ALA A 73 -9.85 -10.62 -21.89
CA ALA A 73 -10.72 -11.00 -20.78
C ALA A 73 -9.91 -11.31 -19.51
N THR A 74 -8.82 -12.06 -19.68
CA THR A 74 -7.89 -12.43 -18.61
C THR A 74 -6.45 -12.11 -19.01
N PRO A 75 -6.05 -10.82 -19.00
CA PRO A 75 -4.69 -10.46 -19.33
C PRO A 75 -3.69 -11.10 -18.36
N MET A 76 -2.59 -11.57 -18.94
CA MET A 76 -1.44 -12.06 -18.20
C MET A 76 -0.17 -11.59 -18.89
N ALA A 77 0.75 -11.00 -18.14
CA ALA A 77 2.06 -10.69 -18.65
C ALA A 77 3.16 -10.84 -17.60
N ARG A 78 4.30 -11.31 -18.09
CA ARG A 78 5.58 -11.25 -17.41
C ARG A 78 6.18 -9.87 -17.60
N ILE A 79 6.63 -9.29 -16.50
CA ILE A 79 7.18 -7.93 -16.47
C ILE A 79 8.49 -7.92 -15.70
N ASN A 80 9.39 -7.05 -16.13
CA ASN A 80 10.64 -6.78 -15.44
C ASN A 80 10.53 -5.47 -14.65
N THR A 81 10.69 -5.54 -13.33
CA THR A 81 10.54 -4.41 -12.41
C THR A 81 11.57 -3.30 -12.62
N ALA A 82 12.73 -3.64 -13.19
CA ALA A 82 13.84 -2.71 -13.41
C ALA A 82 13.73 -1.97 -14.75
N THR A 83 13.10 -2.57 -15.76
CA THR A 83 13.16 -2.04 -17.14
C THR A 83 11.80 -1.73 -17.75
N ASP A 84 10.71 -2.34 -17.27
CA ASP A 84 9.40 -2.17 -17.90
C ASP A 84 8.66 -0.95 -17.35
N SER A 85 8.35 -0.02 -18.25
CA SER A 85 7.61 1.21 -17.95
C SER A 85 6.41 1.41 -18.87
N LEU A 86 5.47 2.22 -18.39
CA LEU A 86 4.44 2.86 -19.19
C LEU A 86 5.05 3.97 -20.07
N PRO A 87 4.35 4.44 -21.11
CA PRO A 87 4.80 5.53 -21.97
C PRO A 87 5.14 6.85 -21.24
N ASN A 88 4.56 7.06 -20.06
CA ASN A 88 4.83 8.22 -19.22
C ASN A 88 6.00 8.00 -18.24
N GLY A 89 6.71 6.88 -18.33
CA GLY A 89 7.88 6.54 -17.51
C GLY A 89 7.58 5.85 -16.18
N LEU A 90 6.31 5.69 -15.79
CA LEU A 90 5.94 4.99 -14.57
C LEU A 90 6.16 3.47 -14.69
N ALA A 91 6.59 2.81 -13.62
CA ALA A 91 6.89 1.38 -13.65
C ALA A 91 5.62 0.55 -13.90
N LEU A 92 5.69 -0.37 -14.87
CA LEU A 92 4.59 -1.28 -15.17
C LEU A 92 4.33 -2.26 -14.03
N SER A 93 5.37 -2.58 -13.25
CA SER A 93 5.24 -3.39 -12.04
C SER A 93 4.30 -2.79 -11.00
N MET A 94 4.11 -1.47 -11.04
CA MET A 94 3.26 -0.73 -10.11
C MET A 94 1.89 -0.39 -10.68
N LEU A 95 1.50 -1.02 -11.79
CA LEU A 95 0.18 -0.83 -12.39
C LEU A 95 -0.91 -1.14 -11.35
N PRO A 96 -1.91 -0.26 -11.20
CA PRO A 96 -2.98 -0.50 -10.24
C PRO A 96 -3.86 -1.67 -10.70
N PHE A 97 -4.45 -2.36 -9.73
CA PHE A 97 -5.44 -3.39 -10.02
C PHE A 97 -6.71 -2.77 -10.57
N MET A 98 -7.44 -3.52 -11.39
CA MET A 98 -8.76 -3.16 -11.89
C MET A 98 -9.71 -4.32 -11.69
N VAL A 99 -10.99 -4.03 -11.49
CA VAL A 99 -12.01 -5.07 -11.36
C VAL A 99 -12.88 -5.10 -12.61
N ASP A 100 -13.11 -6.30 -13.13
CA ASP A 100 -14.09 -6.53 -14.19
C ASP A 100 -15.47 -6.75 -13.55
N TRP A 101 -16.13 -5.66 -13.18
CA TRP A 101 -17.43 -5.71 -12.49
C TRP A 101 -18.53 -6.35 -13.32
N GLU A 102 -18.48 -6.22 -14.66
CA GLU A 102 -19.48 -6.80 -15.56
C GLU A 102 -19.40 -8.32 -15.61
N GLN A 103 -18.19 -8.88 -15.53
CA GLN A 103 -17.98 -10.33 -15.49
C GLN A 103 -17.88 -10.89 -14.06
N SER A 104 -17.86 -10.03 -13.05
CA SER A 104 -17.92 -10.43 -11.64
C SER A 104 -19.35 -10.73 -11.22
N ARG A 105 -19.51 -11.57 -10.20
CA ARG A 105 -20.80 -11.84 -9.56
C ARG A 105 -20.67 -11.62 -8.07
N THR A 106 -21.11 -10.47 -7.58
CA THR A 106 -20.91 -10.09 -6.17
C THR A 106 -21.94 -10.67 -5.21
N GLU A 107 -23.02 -11.26 -5.74
CA GLU A 107 -24.17 -11.78 -4.99
C GLU A 107 -24.65 -13.13 -5.55
N GLY A 108 -25.50 -13.83 -4.79
CA GLY A 108 -26.08 -15.12 -5.16
C GLY A 108 -25.14 -16.30 -4.90
N ASP A 109 -25.40 -17.42 -5.57
CA ASP A 109 -24.66 -18.67 -5.34
C ASP A 109 -23.23 -18.60 -5.90
N SER A 110 -22.24 -18.95 -5.07
CA SER A 110 -20.80 -18.90 -5.42
C SER A 110 -20.37 -17.52 -5.96
N PRO A 111 -20.46 -16.45 -5.14
CA PRO A 111 -20.10 -15.11 -5.55
C PRO A 111 -18.58 -14.98 -5.75
N PHE A 112 -18.16 -14.22 -6.76
CA PHE A 112 -16.75 -13.99 -7.07
C PHE A 112 -16.48 -12.59 -7.67
N LEU A 113 -15.23 -12.14 -7.52
CA LEU A 113 -14.67 -11.00 -8.24
C LEU A 113 -13.62 -11.44 -9.26
N LEU A 114 -13.59 -10.78 -10.41
CA LEU A 114 -12.49 -10.88 -11.37
C LEU A 114 -11.60 -9.64 -11.24
N MET A 115 -10.43 -9.82 -10.64
CA MET A 115 -9.45 -8.76 -10.45
C MET A 115 -8.30 -8.92 -11.44
N ARG A 116 -8.00 -7.86 -12.17
CA ARG A 116 -6.91 -7.77 -13.15
C ARG A 116 -5.69 -7.09 -12.53
N ASN A 117 -4.53 -7.35 -13.11
CA ASN A 117 -3.23 -6.80 -12.70
C ASN A 117 -2.83 -7.20 -11.27
N VAL A 118 -3.23 -8.39 -10.82
CA VAL A 118 -2.71 -8.96 -9.56
C VAL A 118 -1.30 -9.44 -9.81
N ASN A 119 -0.35 -9.01 -8.99
CA ASN A 119 1.00 -9.58 -9.01
C ASN A 119 0.96 -10.98 -8.38
N ALA A 120 0.87 -11.99 -9.24
CA ALA A 120 0.51 -13.35 -8.88
C ALA A 120 1.70 -14.32 -8.81
N GLY A 121 2.91 -13.84 -9.14
CA GLY A 121 4.13 -14.65 -9.11
C GLY A 121 5.29 -13.95 -9.82
N GLY A 122 6.28 -14.75 -10.22
CA GLY A 122 7.55 -14.27 -10.76
C GLY A 122 8.66 -14.40 -9.73
N ASN A 123 9.88 -14.01 -10.11
CA ASN A 123 11.03 -14.12 -9.24
C ASN A 123 11.56 -12.71 -8.87
N PRO A 124 11.26 -12.23 -7.65
CA PRO A 124 11.65 -10.88 -7.22
C PRO A 124 13.17 -10.72 -7.03
N VAL A 125 13.94 -11.81 -6.90
CA VAL A 125 15.41 -11.75 -6.87
C VAL A 125 15.94 -11.27 -8.22
N ILE A 126 15.34 -11.74 -9.31
CA ILE A 126 15.71 -11.33 -10.67
C ILE A 126 14.76 -10.23 -11.20
N GLY A 127 14.09 -9.51 -10.30
CA GLY A 127 13.21 -8.40 -10.67
C GLY A 127 12.05 -8.77 -11.60
N GLU A 128 11.53 -9.98 -11.51
CA GLU A 128 10.44 -10.46 -12.35
C GLU A 128 9.13 -10.55 -11.58
N ASN A 129 8.06 -10.04 -12.19
CA ASN A 129 6.70 -10.21 -11.72
C ASN A 129 5.80 -10.75 -12.84
N ILE A 130 4.73 -11.44 -12.45
CA ILE A 130 3.65 -11.85 -13.34
C ILE A 130 2.39 -11.10 -12.91
N LEU A 131 1.93 -10.18 -13.76
CA LEU A 131 0.61 -9.58 -13.60
C LEU A 131 -0.42 -10.50 -14.26
N ALA A 132 -1.44 -10.90 -13.52
CA ALA A 132 -2.47 -11.82 -13.99
C ALA A 132 -3.88 -11.36 -13.58
N THR A 133 -4.89 -12.00 -14.18
CA THR A 133 -6.26 -11.95 -13.68
C THR A 133 -6.50 -13.07 -12.68
N VAL A 134 -7.13 -12.75 -11.56
CA VAL A 134 -7.48 -13.69 -10.50
C VAL A 134 -8.98 -13.69 -10.29
N ARG A 135 -9.58 -14.88 -10.26
CA ARG A 135 -10.95 -15.10 -9.80
C ARG A 135 -10.93 -15.29 -8.29
N ILE A 136 -11.62 -14.44 -7.57
CA ILE A 136 -11.60 -14.36 -6.10
C ILE A 136 -12.97 -14.78 -5.57
N PRO A 137 -13.11 -15.94 -4.90
CA PRO A 137 -14.38 -16.33 -4.29
C PRO A 137 -14.68 -15.44 -3.08
N LEU A 138 -15.82 -14.75 -3.09
CA LEU A 138 -16.22 -13.88 -1.97
C LEU A 138 -16.68 -14.69 -0.76
N ASP A 139 -17.29 -15.85 -1.00
CA ASP A 139 -17.72 -16.81 0.02
C ASP A 139 -16.59 -17.72 0.53
N GLY A 140 -15.36 -17.49 0.08
CA GLY A 140 -14.17 -18.18 0.53
C GLY A 140 -13.36 -17.44 1.58
N LEU A 141 -13.69 -16.16 1.85
CA LEU A 141 -12.98 -15.31 2.80
C LEU A 141 -13.10 -15.85 4.24
N SER A 142 -11.97 -15.99 4.92
CA SER A 142 -11.89 -16.53 6.28
C SER A 142 -11.29 -15.56 7.30
N GLY A 143 -10.68 -14.47 6.85
CA GLY A 143 -10.11 -13.48 7.75
C GLY A 143 -9.54 -12.26 7.04
N LEU A 144 -9.31 -11.21 7.84
CA LEU A 144 -8.67 -9.98 7.42
C LEU A 144 -7.55 -9.64 8.40
N HIS A 145 -6.35 -9.43 7.89
CA HIS A 145 -5.24 -8.88 8.65
C HIS A 145 -4.86 -7.48 8.13
N TRP A 146 -4.51 -6.59 9.04
CA TRP A 146 -3.76 -5.37 8.72
C TRP A 146 -2.28 -5.66 8.91
N CYS A 147 -1.49 -5.59 7.85
CA CYS A 147 -0.07 -5.97 7.88
C CYS A 147 0.82 -4.75 7.70
N LEU A 148 1.70 -4.51 8.67
CA LEU A 148 2.74 -3.49 8.64
C LEU A 148 4.10 -4.11 8.30
N THR A 149 4.84 -3.43 7.44
CA THR A 149 6.15 -3.85 6.96
C THR A 149 7.14 -2.71 7.18
N PRO A 150 7.75 -2.61 8.37
CA PRO A 150 8.73 -1.56 8.64
C PRO A 150 9.97 -1.78 7.78
N THR A 151 10.58 -0.69 7.31
CA THR A 151 11.92 -0.80 6.74
C THR A 151 12.95 -0.96 7.85
N ARG A 152 14.06 -1.64 7.55
CA ARG A 152 15.17 -1.80 8.49
C ARG A 152 16.42 -1.08 8.00
N ASN A 153 17.19 -0.53 8.94
CA ASN A 153 18.53 -0.02 8.65
C ASN A 153 19.56 -1.17 8.58
N ASP A 154 20.80 -0.85 8.22
CA ASP A 154 21.90 -1.82 8.07
C ASP A 154 22.20 -2.62 9.35
N LYS A 155 21.77 -2.12 10.52
CA LYS A 155 21.90 -2.80 11.82
C LYS A 155 20.70 -3.70 12.13
N GLY A 156 19.79 -3.90 11.18
CA GLY A 156 18.58 -4.69 11.33
C GLY A 156 17.51 -4.06 12.22
N LYS A 157 17.63 -2.78 12.58
CA LYS A 157 16.64 -2.08 13.40
C LYS A 157 15.59 -1.43 12.52
N ASP A 158 14.34 -1.52 12.96
CA ASP A 158 13.23 -0.83 12.31
C ASP A 158 13.47 0.69 12.27
N THR A 159 13.07 1.31 11.17
CA THR A 159 13.09 2.75 10.99
C THR A 159 11.69 3.35 11.19
N PHE A 160 11.59 4.67 11.09
CA PHE A 160 10.30 5.38 11.05
C PHE A 160 9.57 5.28 9.71
N MET A 161 10.12 4.54 8.74
CA MET A 161 9.52 4.29 7.44
C MET A 161 9.00 2.86 7.36
N GLY A 162 7.99 2.65 6.54
CA GLY A 162 7.40 1.35 6.29
C GLY A 162 6.26 1.45 5.30
N HIS A 163 5.65 0.31 4.99
CA HIS A 163 4.39 0.27 4.27
C HIS A 163 3.38 -0.61 5.00
N ALA A 164 2.10 -0.40 4.74
CA ALA A 164 1.05 -1.27 5.22
C ALA A 164 0.10 -1.72 4.10
N MET A 165 -0.65 -2.77 4.39
CA MET A 165 -1.55 -3.40 3.44
C MET A 165 -2.64 -4.19 4.14
N LEU A 166 -3.72 -4.44 3.42
CA LEU A 166 -4.78 -5.34 3.84
C LEU A 166 -4.52 -6.73 3.28
N ARG A 167 -4.55 -7.74 4.16
CA ARG A 167 -4.36 -9.15 3.83
C ARG A 167 -5.68 -9.89 4.02
N PHE A 168 -6.29 -10.32 2.92
CA PHE A 168 -7.50 -11.13 2.92
C PHE A 168 -7.13 -12.61 2.85
N LEU A 169 -7.53 -13.38 3.86
CA LEU A 169 -7.28 -14.82 3.96
C LEU A 169 -8.46 -15.60 3.39
N PHE A 170 -8.17 -16.77 2.82
CA PHE A 170 -9.19 -17.67 2.29
C PHE A 170 -9.14 -19.05 2.97
N SER A 171 -10.31 -19.66 3.10
CA SER A 171 -10.46 -21.06 3.47
C SER A 171 -9.79 -21.96 2.42
N LYS A 172 -9.31 -23.15 2.84
CA LYS A 172 -8.59 -24.08 1.93
C LYS A 172 -9.48 -24.60 0.81
N GLU A 173 -10.78 -24.69 1.08
CA GLU A 173 -11.82 -25.23 0.21
C GLU A 173 -12.20 -24.23 -0.90
N LYS A 174 -12.09 -22.92 -0.63
CA LYS A 174 -12.51 -21.85 -1.55
C LYS A 174 -11.42 -20.79 -1.66
N ARG A 175 -10.38 -21.12 -2.40
CA ARG A 175 -9.24 -20.24 -2.67
C ARG A 175 -9.37 -19.49 -4.00
N PRO A 176 -8.75 -18.30 -4.13
CA PRO A 176 -8.57 -17.62 -5.39
C PRO A 176 -7.95 -18.53 -6.46
N VAL A 177 -8.24 -18.23 -7.72
CA VAL A 177 -7.72 -18.95 -8.88
C VAL A 177 -7.06 -17.98 -9.83
N ILE A 178 -5.77 -18.18 -10.10
CA ILE A 178 -5.05 -17.45 -11.15
C ILE A 178 -5.53 -17.98 -12.50
N LEU A 179 -5.97 -17.08 -13.37
CA LEU A 179 -6.49 -17.44 -14.69
C LEU A 179 -5.41 -17.32 -15.76
N GLY A 180 -5.38 -18.29 -16.67
CA GLY A 180 -4.63 -18.22 -17.91
C GLY A 180 -5.26 -17.25 -18.90
N GLN A 181 -4.59 -17.03 -20.03
CA GLN A 181 -5.07 -16.13 -21.08
C GLN A 181 -6.35 -16.61 -21.79
N ASP A 182 -6.68 -17.89 -21.65
CA ASP A 182 -7.90 -18.54 -22.13
C ASP A 182 -9.09 -18.44 -21.16
N GLY A 183 -8.88 -17.82 -20.00
CA GLY A 183 -9.89 -17.67 -18.94
C GLY A 183 -10.08 -18.90 -18.07
N GLN A 184 -9.33 -19.98 -18.31
CA GLN A 184 -9.33 -21.17 -17.48
C GLN A 184 -8.30 -21.04 -16.34
N PRO A 185 -8.39 -21.87 -15.29
CA PRO A 185 -7.35 -21.94 -14.27
C PRO A 185 -5.98 -22.16 -14.91
N LEU A 186 -4.99 -21.34 -14.55
CA LEU A 186 -3.63 -21.44 -15.09
C LEU A 186 -3.02 -22.79 -14.68
N PRO A 187 -2.67 -23.68 -15.63
CA PRO A 187 -2.15 -25.00 -15.30
C PRO A 187 -0.85 -24.91 -14.49
N GLY A 188 -0.77 -25.69 -13.41
CA GLY A 188 0.40 -25.71 -12.52
C GLY A 188 0.52 -24.53 -11.56
N ALA A 189 -0.33 -23.51 -11.66
CA ALA A 189 -0.33 -22.42 -10.70
C ALA A 189 -0.95 -22.87 -9.36
N LEU A 190 -0.26 -22.56 -8.26
CA LEU A 190 -0.80 -22.79 -6.93
C LEU A 190 -1.93 -21.79 -6.64
N ALA A 191 -3.04 -22.29 -6.11
CA ALA A 191 -4.14 -21.45 -5.65
C ALA A 191 -3.64 -20.58 -4.48
N PRO A 192 -3.73 -19.25 -4.55
CA PRO A 192 -3.31 -18.36 -3.47
C PRO A 192 -4.09 -18.63 -2.19
N ASP A 193 -3.42 -18.66 -1.04
CA ASP A 193 -4.11 -18.74 0.26
C ASP A 193 -4.64 -17.38 0.74
N ASP A 194 -4.14 -16.29 0.14
CA ASP A 194 -4.48 -14.92 0.47
C ASP A 194 -4.17 -13.91 -0.65
N LEU A 195 -4.74 -12.71 -0.46
CA LEU A 195 -4.53 -11.55 -1.33
C LEU A 195 -4.16 -10.32 -0.50
N MET A 196 -3.16 -9.58 -0.96
CA MET A 196 -2.73 -8.30 -0.37
C MET A 196 -3.19 -7.14 -1.23
N LEU A 197 -3.80 -6.12 -0.62
CA LEU A 197 -4.10 -4.83 -1.25
C LEU A 197 -3.28 -3.72 -0.57
N SER A 198 -2.59 -2.90 -1.36
CA SER A 198 -1.73 -1.81 -0.86
C SER A 198 -1.84 -0.57 -1.75
N TRP A 199 -1.81 0.63 -1.15
CA TRP A 199 -1.89 1.91 -1.86
C TRP A 199 -0.53 2.60 -1.84
N GLU A 200 0.22 2.47 -2.92
CA GLU A 200 1.64 2.79 -2.98
C GLU A 200 1.93 4.02 -3.84
N ALA A 201 3.08 4.66 -3.61
CA ALA A 201 3.59 5.71 -4.48
C ALA A 201 4.06 5.11 -5.83
N TRP A 202 3.34 5.39 -6.91
CA TRP A 202 3.68 4.96 -8.26
C TRP A 202 4.89 5.74 -8.76
N ARG A 203 5.97 5.00 -9.06
CA ARG A 203 7.28 5.56 -9.38
C ARG A 203 7.85 4.95 -10.68
N PRO A 204 8.83 5.60 -11.32
CA PRO A 204 9.59 4.99 -12.40
C PRO A 204 10.33 3.72 -11.96
N PRO A 205 10.71 2.83 -12.90
CA PRO A 205 11.55 1.68 -12.60
C PRO A 205 12.83 2.07 -11.86
N MET A 206 13.33 1.17 -11.01
CA MET A 206 14.55 1.35 -10.20
C MET A 206 14.58 2.58 -9.26
N THR A 207 13.49 3.34 -9.18
CA THR A 207 13.45 4.54 -8.34
C THR A 207 13.03 4.17 -6.92
N SER A 208 13.93 4.38 -5.95
CA SER A 208 13.66 4.23 -4.52
C SER A 208 12.61 5.23 -4.04
N TYR A 209 11.95 4.93 -2.92
CA TYR A 209 10.94 5.82 -2.35
C TYR A 209 11.66 6.86 -1.50
N ASP A 210 11.35 8.13 -1.73
CA ASP A 210 11.88 9.24 -0.95
C ASP A 210 10.77 9.77 -0.04
N GLY A 211 10.96 9.65 1.27
CA GLY A 211 9.98 10.08 2.27
C GLY A 211 9.78 11.60 2.28
N LEU A 212 10.81 12.40 2.02
CA LEU A 212 10.69 13.86 1.96
C LEU A 212 9.90 14.26 0.73
N LYS A 213 10.23 13.74 -0.45
CA LYS A 213 9.40 13.96 -1.66
C LYS A 213 7.96 13.49 -1.46
N GLY A 214 7.76 12.42 -0.68
CA GLY A 214 6.43 11.94 -0.32
C GLY A 214 5.57 12.92 0.48
N LEU A 215 6.13 13.97 1.08
CA LEU A 215 5.36 15.03 1.75
C LEU A 215 4.69 15.99 0.74
N ASP A 216 5.25 16.08 -0.46
CA ASP A 216 4.71 16.87 -1.56
C ASP A 216 3.72 16.01 -2.40
N PRO A 217 2.44 16.42 -2.49
CA PRO A 217 1.43 15.71 -3.27
C PRO A 217 1.69 15.72 -4.79
N GLU A 218 2.56 16.59 -5.30
CA GLU A 218 2.90 16.63 -6.73
C GLU A 218 3.97 15.60 -7.12
N SER A 219 4.71 15.08 -6.14
CA SER A 219 5.86 14.20 -6.37
C SER A 219 5.47 12.78 -6.81
N TYR A 220 4.36 12.23 -6.31
CA TYR A 220 3.97 10.84 -6.57
C TYR A 220 2.48 10.69 -6.87
N THR A 221 2.17 9.82 -7.84
CA THR A 221 0.80 9.36 -8.10
C THR A 221 0.47 8.18 -7.19
N LEU A 222 -0.75 8.12 -6.67
CA LEU A 222 -1.21 6.97 -5.88
C LEU A 222 -1.43 5.75 -6.79
N SER A 223 -1.10 4.53 -6.34
CA SER A 223 -1.45 3.30 -7.07
C SER A 223 -1.95 2.24 -6.10
N ALA A 224 -3.19 1.79 -6.30
CA ALA A 224 -3.77 0.67 -5.57
C ALA A 224 -3.34 -0.65 -6.22
N ARG A 225 -2.44 -1.39 -5.57
CA ARG A 225 -1.82 -2.61 -6.08
C ARG A 225 -2.35 -3.85 -5.36
N ALA A 226 -2.47 -4.94 -6.11
CA ALA A 226 -2.90 -6.24 -5.61
C ALA A 226 -1.81 -7.30 -5.82
N TYR A 227 -1.69 -8.21 -4.86
CA TYR A 227 -0.70 -9.28 -4.88
C TYR A 227 -1.28 -10.56 -4.31
N THR A 228 -0.74 -11.70 -4.71
CA THR A 228 -0.79 -12.88 -3.82
C THR A 228 0.13 -12.62 -2.63
N GLY A 229 -0.25 -13.11 -1.44
CA GLY A 229 0.58 -12.84 -0.26
C GLY A 229 1.95 -13.48 -0.35
N ALA A 230 2.10 -14.64 -1.00
CA ALA A 230 3.40 -15.25 -1.28
C ALA A 230 4.32 -14.30 -2.06
N GLN A 231 3.83 -13.69 -3.14
CA GLN A 231 4.63 -12.80 -3.98
C GLN A 231 5.01 -11.51 -3.25
N ARG A 232 4.07 -10.90 -2.53
CA ARG A 232 4.36 -9.68 -1.73
C ARG A 232 5.35 -9.99 -0.62
N PHE A 233 5.17 -11.11 0.07
CA PHE A 233 6.03 -11.51 1.18
C PHE A 233 7.45 -11.77 0.71
N LEU A 234 7.63 -12.51 -0.37
CA LEU A 234 8.96 -12.74 -0.94
C LEU A 234 9.64 -11.43 -1.34
N THR A 235 8.90 -10.49 -1.93
CA THR A 235 9.41 -9.15 -2.29
C THR A 235 9.92 -8.37 -1.06
N ASP A 236 9.16 -8.37 0.04
CA ASP A 236 9.51 -7.64 1.25
C ASP A 236 10.66 -8.32 2.04
N ILE A 237 10.61 -9.64 2.16
CA ILE A 237 11.61 -10.41 2.89
C ILE A 237 12.95 -10.38 2.20
N VAL A 238 13.02 -10.47 0.87
CA VAL A 238 14.29 -10.35 0.15
C VAL A 238 14.95 -9.00 0.46
N ARG A 239 14.16 -7.93 0.64
CA ARG A 239 14.61 -6.58 1.07
C ARG A 239 14.91 -6.47 2.58
N GLY A 240 14.71 -7.54 3.35
CA GLY A 240 14.96 -7.58 4.79
C GLY A 240 13.85 -6.96 5.63
N ASN A 241 12.69 -6.67 5.04
CA ASN A 241 11.58 -6.06 5.76
C ASN A 241 10.67 -7.15 6.35
N PRO A 242 10.49 -7.21 7.68
CA PRO A 242 9.62 -8.20 8.32
C PRO A 242 8.14 -7.82 8.14
N TRP A 243 7.24 -8.78 8.30
CA TRP A 243 5.81 -8.51 8.41
C TRP A 243 5.34 -8.58 9.86
N ARG A 244 4.49 -7.63 10.24
CA ARG A 244 3.67 -7.62 11.46
C ARG A 244 2.22 -7.59 11.06
N CYS A 245 1.54 -8.72 11.12
CA CYS A 245 0.15 -8.85 10.71
C CYS A 245 -0.76 -8.96 11.94
N TYR A 246 -1.69 -8.01 12.04
CA TYR A 246 -2.66 -7.92 13.12
C TYR A 246 -4.03 -8.35 12.61
N PRO A 247 -4.63 -9.42 13.16
CA PRO A 247 -5.99 -9.80 12.81
C PRO A 247 -6.99 -8.69 13.16
N VAL A 248 -7.78 -8.30 12.17
CA VAL A 248 -8.80 -7.27 12.31
C VAL A 248 -10.11 -7.94 12.72
N LYS A 249 -10.65 -7.51 13.85
CA LYS A 249 -11.97 -7.88 14.34
C LYS A 249 -13.02 -7.01 13.63
N LEU A 250 -13.78 -7.62 12.73
CA LEU A 250 -14.96 -7.02 12.12
C LEU A 250 -16.22 -7.39 12.92
N PRO A 251 -17.36 -6.69 12.72
CA PRO A 251 -18.64 -7.10 13.28
C PRO A 251 -19.01 -8.54 12.86
N GLU A 252 -19.65 -9.28 13.77
CA GLU A 252 -20.06 -10.67 13.57
C GLU A 252 -21.33 -10.76 12.69
N VAL A 253 -21.19 -10.41 11.41
CA VAL A 253 -22.23 -10.55 10.38
C VAL A 253 -21.67 -11.28 9.16
N ASP A 254 -22.50 -12.09 8.50
CA ASP A 254 -22.07 -13.08 7.50
C ASP A 254 -21.30 -12.48 6.30
N ASN A 255 -21.58 -11.23 5.94
CA ASN A 255 -20.97 -10.57 4.79
C ASN A 255 -19.90 -9.52 5.17
N ALA A 256 -19.46 -9.43 6.43
CA ALA A 256 -18.49 -8.43 6.87
C ALA A 256 -17.18 -8.46 6.07
N LEU A 257 -16.60 -9.66 5.88
CA LEU A 257 -15.38 -9.85 5.09
C LEU A 257 -15.60 -9.57 3.59
N PRO A 258 -16.63 -10.14 2.92
CA PRO A 258 -16.98 -9.78 1.54
C PRO A 258 -17.16 -8.27 1.33
N LEU A 259 -17.92 -7.59 2.19
CA LEU A 259 -18.13 -6.14 2.11
C LEU A 259 -16.83 -5.36 2.25
N THR A 260 -15.93 -5.81 3.12
CA THR A 260 -14.62 -5.18 3.30
C THR A 260 -13.75 -5.32 2.05
N LEU A 261 -13.71 -6.51 1.43
CA LEU A 261 -13.00 -6.71 0.17
C LEU A 261 -13.63 -5.88 -0.97
N LEU A 262 -14.96 -5.88 -1.09
CA LEU A 262 -15.68 -5.09 -2.09
C LEU A 262 -15.42 -3.58 -1.93
N THR A 263 -15.36 -3.09 -0.70
CA THR A 263 -15.03 -1.69 -0.39
C THR A 263 -13.62 -1.34 -0.83
N ALA A 264 -12.63 -2.13 -0.43
CA ALA A 264 -11.23 -1.91 -0.77
C ALA A 264 -10.99 -1.98 -2.29
N THR A 265 -11.64 -2.94 -2.96
CA THR A 265 -11.51 -3.14 -4.41
C THR A 265 -12.23 -2.10 -5.24
N LEU A 266 -13.43 -1.69 -4.82
CA LEU A 266 -14.15 -0.56 -5.42
C LEU A 266 -13.34 0.73 -5.31
N SER A 267 -12.71 0.95 -4.15
CA SER A 267 -11.85 2.12 -3.95
C SER A 267 -10.62 2.11 -4.85
N GLY A 268 -9.87 1.00 -4.84
CA GLY A 268 -8.70 0.86 -5.70
C GLY A 268 -8.99 0.96 -7.20
N ASP A 269 -10.06 0.32 -7.68
CA ASP A 269 -10.46 0.40 -9.09
C ASP A 269 -10.95 1.80 -9.48
N THR A 270 -11.62 2.51 -8.56
CA THR A 270 -12.00 3.91 -8.79
C THR A 270 -10.77 4.80 -8.96
N PHE A 271 -9.77 4.66 -8.08
CA PHE A 271 -8.51 5.40 -8.23
C PHE A 271 -7.79 5.03 -9.52
N ALA A 272 -7.68 3.74 -9.84
CA ALA A 272 -7.04 3.24 -11.05
C ALA A 272 -7.64 3.86 -12.32
N ARG A 273 -8.97 3.78 -12.46
CA ARG A 273 -9.72 4.32 -13.60
C ARG A 273 -9.55 5.83 -13.74
N ARG A 274 -9.63 6.57 -12.62
CA ARG A 274 -9.45 8.03 -12.62
C ARG A 274 -8.04 8.44 -13.01
N ILE A 275 -7.02 7.81 -12.42
CA ILE A 275 -5.61 8.10 -12.71
C ILE A 275 -5.30 7.80 -14.17
N ILE A 276 -5.63 6.60 -14.66
CA ILE A 276 -5.35 6.21 -16.04
C ILE A 276 -6.17 7.08 -17.02
N GLY A 277 -7.41 7.40 -16.68
CA GLY A 277 -8.25 8.31 -17.45
C GLY A 277 -7.65 9.72 -17.57
N GLU A 278 -7.12 10.28 -16.48
CA GLU A 278 -6.40 11.56 -16.51
C GLU A 278 -5.10 11.49 -17.32
N MET A 279 -4.32 10.43 -17.18
CA MET A 279 -3.10 10.22 -17.97
C MET A 279 -3.42 10.14 -19.47
N ALA A 280 -4.51 9.47 -19.84
CA ALA A 280 -4.98 9.42 -21.22
C ALA A 280 -5.44 10.80 -21.71
N ALA A 281 -6.22 11.53 -20.92
CA ALA A 281 -6.71 12.87 -21.28
C ALA A 281 -5.57 13.90 -21.44
N LYS A 282 -4.53 13.81 -20.61
CA LYS A 282 -3.31 14.64 -20.68
C LYS A 282 -2.35 14.21 -21.79
N GLY A 283 -2.67 13.16 -22.56
CA GLY A 283 -1.81 12.64 -23.62
C GLY A 283 -0.51 12.00 -23.12
N GLN A 284 -0.43 11.67 -21.84
CA GLN A 284 0.75 11.05 -21.20
C GLN A 284 0.88 9.57 -21.58
N ILE A 285 -0.24 8.93 -21.88
CA ILE A 285 -0.24 7.65 -22.60
C ILE A 285 -0.14 7.99 -24.09
N LYS A 286 1.07 8.33 -24.53
CA LYS A 286 1.35 8.63 -25.94
C LYS A 286 1.13 7.36 -26.75
N ALA A 287 0.12 7.44 -27.59
CA ALA A 287 -0.28 6.32 -28.40
C ALA A 287 0.08 6.56 -29.86
N GLU A 288 1.39 6.59 -30.11
CA GLU A 288 1.88 6.61 -31.50
C GLU A 288 1.35 5.40 -32.29
N GLY A 289 1.12 4.26 -31.61
CA GLY A 289 0.37 3.10 -32.14
C GLY A 289 -1.16 3.29 -32.27
N LEU A 290 -1.81 4.14 -31.47
CA LEU A 290 -3.25 4.47 -31.67
C LEU A 290 -3.49 5.33 -32.91
N ARG A 291 -2.47 5.87 -33.59
CA ARG A 291 -2.70 6.61 -34.84
C ARG A 291 -3.46 5.76 -35.86
N GLN A 292 -3.21 4.44 -35.88
CA GLN A 292 -3.90 3.47 -36.72
C GLN A 292 -5.15 2.85 -36.10
N ALA A 293 -5.40 3.08 -34.81
CA ALA A 293 -6.59 2.56 -34.15
C ALA A 293 -7.86 3.23 -34.67
N THR A 294 -8.86 2.40 -34.94
CA THR A 294 -10.18 2.84 -35.37
C THR A 294 -10.83 3.73 -34.30
N PRO A 295 -11.76 4.62 -34.67
CA PRO A 295 -12.55 5.38 -33.71
C PRO A 295 -13.24 4.48 -32.67
N ALA A 296 -13.71 3.30 -33.08
CA ALA A 296 -14.33 2.31 -32.19
C ALA A 296 -13.36 1.78 -31.12
N GLN A 297 -12.11 1.47 -31.48
CA GLN A 297 -11.09 1.07 -30.52
C GLN A 297 -10.79 2.21 -29.53
N ARG A 298 -10.66 3.46 -29.98
CA ARG A 298 -10.41 4.61 -29.08
C ARG A 298 -11.56 4.83 -28.10
N GLU A 299 -12.80 4.74 -28.54
CA GLU A 299 -13.96 4.83 -27.65
C GLU A 299 -14.06 3.64 -26.71
N ARG A 300 -13.71 2.43 -27.16
CA ARG A 300 -13.65 1.25 -26.29
C ARG A 300 -12.64 1.43 -25.17
N VAL A 301 -11.45 1.94 -25.47
CA VAL A 301 -10.41 2.26 -24.49
C VAL A 301 -10.86 3.30 -23.48
N LYS A 302 -11.45 4.41 -23.96
CA LYS A 302 -12.04 5.42 -23.06
C LYS A 302 -13.09 4.79 -22.14
N SER A 303 -13.94 3.91 -22.68
CA SER A 303 -14.93 3.20 -21.88
C SER A 303 -14.30 2.27 -20.85
N LEU A 304 -13.20 1.59 -21.18
CA LEU A 304 -12.50 0.66 -20.27
C LEU A 304 -11.99 1.34 -19.00
N PHE A 305 -11.57 2.60 -19.09
CA PHE A 305 -11.12 3.40 -17.94
C PHE A 305 -12.17 4.37 -17.43
N ALA A 306 -13.38 4.37 -17.99
CA ALA A 306 -14.44 5.23 -17.52
C ALA A 306 -14.95 4.77 -16.15
N THR A 307 -15.13 5.72 -15.23
CA THR A 307 -15.77 5.49 -13.94
C THR A 307 -17.25 5.13 -14.07
N SER A 308 -17.87 5.36 -15.24
CA SER A 308 -19.24 4.92 -15.53
C SER A 308 -19.42 3.39 -15.57
N ARG A 309 -18.32 2.62 -15.65
CA ARG A 309 -18.34 1.15 -15.55
C ARG A 309 -18.20 0.63 -14.13
N LEU A 310 -18.06 1.51 -13.15
CA LEU A 310 -18.11 1.13 -11.73
C LEU A 310 -19.54 0.77 -11.33
N PRO A 311 -19.73 -0.12 -10.34
CA PRO A 311 -21.02 -0.35 -9.74
C PRO A 311 -21.66 0.96 -9.24
N LYS A 312 -22.98 1.02 -9.31
CA LYS A 312 -23.76 2.09 -8.69
C LYS A 312 -23.69 1.93 -7.18
N ASP A 313 -22.72 2.59 -6.58
CA ASP A 313 -22.44 2.53 -5.14
C ASP A 313 -22.20 3.96 -4.61
N PRO A 314 -22.76 4.33 -3.44
CA PRO A 314 -22.50 5.64 -2.82
C PRO A 314 -21.01 5.95 -2.64
N LEU A 315 -20.18 4.93 -2.38
CA LEU A 315 -18.73 5.08 -2.25
C LEU A 315 -18.11 5.60 -3.55
N SER A 316 -18.56 5.13 -4.71
CA SER A 316 -18.08 5.61 -6.01
C SER A 316 -18.27 7.12 -6.16
N GLY A 317 -19.38 7.68 -5.66
CA GLY A 317 -19.64 9.11 -5.68
C GLY A 317 -18.73 9.91 -4.74
N LEU A 318 -18.46 9.38 -3.55
CA LEU A 318 -17.52 10.00 -2.60
C LEU A 318 -16.09 10.01 -3.18
N LEU A 319 -15.68 8.90 -3.77
CA LEU A 319 -14.36 8.73 -4.36
C LEU A 319 -14.15 9.53 -5.65
N GLN A 320 -15.20 9.97 -6.35
CA GLN A 320 -15.05 10.85 -7.53
C GLN A 320 -14.36 12.18 -7.20
N LYS A 321 -14.48 12.67 -5.96
CA LYS A 321 -13.88 13.93 -5.49
C LYS A 321 -12.56 13.74 -4.76
N ALA A 322 -12.15 12.49 -4.51
CA ALA A 322 -10.92 12.21 -3.79
C ALA A 322 -9.70 12.69 -4.58
N ASN A 323 -8.66 13.12 -3.87
CA ASN A 323 -7.38 13.48 -4.49
C ASN A 323 -6.66 12.19 -4.96
N LEU A 324 -5.98 12.25 -6.11
CA LEU A 324 -5.30 11.11 -6.73
C LEU A 324 -3.79 11.08 -6.43
N SER A 325 -3.28 12.11 -5.75
CA SER A 325 -1.89 12.18 -5.30
C SER A 325 -1.62 11.23 -4.14
N TYR A 326 -0.42 10.66 -4.14
CA TYR A 326 0.13 10.05 -2.94
C TYR A 326 0.69 11.16 -2.05
N GLN A 327 0.33 11.12 -0.76
CA GLN A 327 0.91 12.00 0.25
C GLN A 327 1.21 11.17 1.50
N LEU A 328 2.45 11.20 1.97
CA LEU A 328 2.98 10.25 2.96
C LEU A 328 2.15 10.15 4.25
N LEU A 329 1.57 11.26 4.72
CA LEU A 329 0.82 11.31 5.97
C LEU A 329 -0.69 11.12 5.76
N GLU A 330 -1.27 11.76 4.74
CA GLU A 330 -2.73 11.77 4.50
C GLU A 330 -3.22 10.64 3.58
N ARG A 331 -2.43 10.27 2.58
CA ARG A 331 -2.81 9.42 1.44
C ARG A 331 -1.69 8.44 1.10
N SER A 332 -1.31 7.64 2.08
CA SER A 332 -0.27 6.62 1.97
C SER A 332 -0.83 5.22 2.19
N CYS A 333 -0.02 4.19 1.93
CA CYS A 333 -0.40 2.81 2.16
C CYS A 333 -0.95 2.53 3.57
N ILE A 334 -0.44 3.23 4.58
CA ILE A 334 -0.92 3.12 5.97
C ILE A 334 -2.28 3.79 6.11
N THR A 335 -2.39 5.07 5.76
CA THR A 335 -3.63 5.82 5.95
C THR A 335 -4.77 5.27 5.09
N GLU A 336 -4.49 4.88 3.85
CA GLU A 336 -5.49 4.29 2.94
C GLU A 336 -5.95 2.90 3.40
N SER A 337 -5.05 2.04 3.87
CA SER A 337 -5.46 0.71 4.39
C SER A 337 -6.35 0.84 5.62
N LEU A 338 -6.07 1.79 6.52
CA LEU A 338 -6.92 2.10 7.67
C LEU A 338 -8.24 2.77 7.25
N ALA A 339 -8.19 3.69 6.28
CA ALA A 339 -9.39 4.32 5.72
C ALA A 339 -10.32 3.28 5.08
N MET A 340 -9.79 2.26 4.42
CA MET A 340 -10.61 1.18 3.88
C MET A 340 -11.28 0.35 4.98
N ILE A 341 -10.62 0.15 6.13
CA ILE A 341 -11.27 -0.47 7.29
C ILE A 341 -12.40 0.42 7.81
N GLN A 342 -12.16 1.73 8.00
CA GLN A 342 -13.21 2.67 8.44
C GLN A 342 -14.41 2.67 7.49
N LEU A 343 -14.18 2.82 6.18
CA LEU A 343 -15.26 2.84 5.19
C LEU A 343 -16.02 1.51 5.15
N SER A 344 -15.34 0.40 5.37
CA SER A 344 -15.98 -0.92 5.45
C SER A 344 -16.85 -1.03 6.70
N LEU A 345 -16.37 -0.54 7.85
CA LEU A 345 -17.16 -0.48 9.08
C LEU A 345 -18.39 0.41 8.91
N ASP A 346 -18.24 1.60 8.32
CA ASP A 346 -19.36 2.50 8.02
C ASP A 346 -20.44 1.80 7.19
N ARG A 347 -20.03 1.01 6.18
CA ARG A 347 -20.96 0.23 5.35
C ARG A 347 -21.61 -0.91 6.11
N ILE A 348 -20.81 -1.75 6.79
CA ILE A 348 -21.31 -2.90 7.55
C ILE A 348 -22.31 -2.43 8.61
N HIS A 349 -21.98 -1.39 9.37
CA HIS A 349 -22.85 -0.86 10.40
C HIS A 349 -24.15 -0.28 9.83
N LYS A 350 -24.09 0.39 8.67
CA LYS A 350 -25.27 0.93 8.01
C LYS A 350 -26.16 -0.17 7.42
N GLU A 351 -25.57 -1.17 6.77
CA GLU A 351 -26.32 -2.26 6.12
C GLU A 351 -27.01 -3.18 7.14
N HIS A 352 -26.44 -3.32 8.34
CA HIS A 352 -26.94 -4.21 9.40
C HIS A 352 -27.52 -3.48 10.62
N ASP A 353 -27.70 -2.16 10.55
CA ASP A 353 -28.25 -1.32 11.63
C ASP A 353 -27.55 -1.50 13.00
N LEU A 354 -26.21 -1.58 12.99
CA LEU A 354 -25.39 -1.86 14.18
C LEU A 354 -25.06 -0.61 15.01
N GLY A 355 -25.73 0.51 14.75
CA GLY A 355 -25.38 1.82 15.32
C GLY A 355 -24.06 2.38 14.77
N PRO A 356 -23.51 3.46 15.36
CA PRO A 356 -22.31 4.10 14.83
C PRO A 356 -21.08 3.19 14.95
N PRO A 357 -20.25 3.08 13.90
CA PRO A 357 -19.01 2.32 13.95
C PRO A 357 -17.97 2.98 14.86
N PRO A 358 -16.99 2.21 15.39
CA PRO A 358 -15.84 2.81 16.03
C PRO A 358 -15.10 3.70 15.03
N LYS A 359 -14.61 4.84 15.51
CA LYS A 359 -13.94 5.84 14.68
C LYS A 359 -12.43 5.68 14.77
N LEU A 360 -11.79 5.53 13.62
CA LEU A 360 -10.34 5.52 13.51
C LEU A 360 -9.78 6.94 13.50
N GLU A 361 -8.80 7.22 14.36
CA GLU A 361 -8.09 8.50 14.41
C GLU A 361 -7.05 8.64 13.29
N LEU A 362 -7.54 8.73 12.05
CA LEU A 362 -6.69 8.94 10.87
C LEU A 362 -6.06 10.34 10.88
N VAL A 363 -4.94 10.49 10.16
CA VAL A 363 -4.31 11.80 9.96
C VAL A 363 -5.32 12.73 9.26
N PRO A 364 -5.57 13.95 9.77
CA PRO A 364 -6.54 14.85 9.20
C PRO A 364 -6.11 15.33 7.81
N SER A 365 -7.10 15.52 6.93
CA SER A 365 -6.90 16.19 5.65
C SER A 365 -6.64 17.69 5.85
N GLY A 366 -5.82 18.29 4.98
CA GLY A 366 -5.43 19.69 5.06
C GLY A 366 -4.24 19.92 5.99
N LEU A 367 -3.16 19.16 5.80
CA LEU A 367 -1.90 19.37 6.50
C LEU A 367 -1.45 20.84 6.49
N PRO A 368 -0.80 21.31 7.57
CA PRO A 368 -0.19 22.64 7.60
C PRO A 368 0.74 22.87 6.39
N PRO A 369 0.69 24.06 5.73
CA PRO A 369 1.50 24.34 4.54
C PRO A 369 3.01 24.12 4.74
N TRP A 370 3.52 24.41 5.94
CA TRP A 370 4.93 24.23 6.27
C TRP A 370 5.43 22.79 6.13
N ILE A 371 4.54 21.77 6.17
CA ILE A 371 4.94 20.38 5.95
C ILE A 371 5.44 20.18 4.51
N GLN A 372 4.87 20.89 3.54
CA GLN A 372 5.33 20.83 2.14
C GLN A 372 6.63 21.64 1.95
N GLU A 373 6.83 22.71 2.73
CA GLU A 373 8.08 23.48 2.70
C GLU A 373 9.29 22.62 3.09
N LEU A 374 9.11 21.57 3.89
CA LEU A 374 10.18 20.62 4.25
C LEU A 374 10.83 19.95 3.03
N VAL A 375 10.14 19.88 1.89
CA VAL A 375 10.64 19.23 0.67
C VAL A 375 11.73 20.05 -0.02
N THR A 376 11.67 21.37 0.09
CA THR A 376 12.59 22.31 -0.59
C THR A 376 13.37 23.20 0.37
N ALA A 377 13.16 23.04 1.68
CA ALA A 377 13.77 23.84 2.73
C ALA A 377 15.30 23.69 2.79
N ASP A 378 15.99 24.82 2.96
CA ASP A 378 17.39 24.84 3.37
C ASP A 378 17.56 24.42 4.84
N HIS A 379 18.79 24.22 5.29
CA HIS A 379 19.08 23.81 6.68
C HIS A 379 18.52 24.78 7.72
N ALA A 380 18.52 26.09 7.45
CA ALA A 380 18.00 27.08 8.38
C ALA A 380 16.47 26.97 8.52
N THR A 381 15.77 26.77 7.41
CA THR A 381 14.32 26.59 7.35
C THR A 381 13.89 25.27 7.99
N LEU A 382 14.64 24.19 7.75
CA LEU A 382 14.41 22.90 8.42
C LEU A 382 14.51 23.04 9.94
N LEU A 383 15.54 23.73 10.45
CA LEU A 383 15.71 23.98 11.88
C LEU A 383 14.55 24.81 12.47
N ALA A 384 14.08 25.82 11.74
CA ALA A 384 12.93 26.64 12.16
C ALA A 384 11.63 25.83 12.29
N HIS A 385 11.46 24.78 11.48
CA HIS A 385 10.29 23.91 11.49
C HIS A 385 10.36 22.75 12.49
N VAL A 386 11.49 22.53 13.16
CA VAL A 386 11.65 21.44 14.16
C VAL A 386 10.59 21.52 15.28
N PRO A 387 10.33 22.69 15.93
CA PRO A 387 9.31 22.76 16.98
C PRO A 387 7.90 22.44 16.47
N GLY A 388 7.55 22.92 15.26
CA GLY A 388 6.27 22.64 14.61
C GLY A 388 6.11 21.15 14.30
N THR A 389 7.17 20.53 13.79
CA THR A 389 7.24 19.08 13.50
C THR A 389 7.05 18.26 14.77
N LEU A 390 7.77 18.58 15.85
CA LEU A 390 7.65 17.88 17.12
C LEU A 390 6.24 18.03 17.72
N LEU A 391 5.67 19.23 17.67
CA LEU A 391 4.31 19.46 18.14
C LEU A 391 3.28 18.69 17.30
N PHE A 392 3.46 18.66 15.98
CA PHE A 392 2.61 17.91 15.07
C PHE A 392 2.67 16.41 15.36
N VAL A 393 3.85 15.82 15.48
CA VAL A 393 4.03 14.40 15.83
C VAL A 393 3.48 14.09 17.23
N ALA A 394 3.69 14.98 18.21
CA ALA A 394 3.19 14.79 19.56
C ALA A 394 1.66 14.77 19.62
N ARG A 395 0.99 15.56 18.77
CA ARG A 395 -0.47 15.61 18.63
C ARG A 395 -1.04 14.53 17.71
N ASN A 396 -0.25 14.03 16.78
CA ASN A 396 -0.66 13.06 15.77
C ASN A 396 0.27 11.84 15.80
N ARG A 397 0.36 11.15 16.94
CA ARG A 397 1.30 10.02 17.12
C ARG A 397 1.08 8.90 16.09
N GLN A 398 -0.12 8.80 15.52
CA GLN A 398 -0.48 7.89 14.44
C GLN A 398 0.31 8.09 13.14
N VAL A 399 0.96 9.25 12.96
CA VAL A 399 1.82 9.50 11.79
C VAL A 399 3.08 8.64 11.81
N LEU A 400 3.43 8.05 12.96
CA LEU A 400 4.55 7.13 13.10
C LEU A 400 4.10 5.73 12.66
N PRO A 401 4.64 5.14 11.58
CA PRO A 401 4.20 3.85 11.05
C PRO A 401 4.17 2.72 12.09
N ILE A 402 5.15 2.67 12.98
CA ILE A 402 5.25 1.64 14.02
C ILE A 402 4.12 1.74 15.07
N GLN A 403 3.46 2.89 15.17
CA GLN A 403 2.33 3.13 16.08
C GLN A 403 0.98 3.02 15.37
N ALA A 404 0.95 2.89 14.04
CA ALA A 404 -0.30 2.93 13.29
C ALA A 404 -1.27 1.78 13.65
N TYR A 405 -0.76 0.62 14.11
CA TYR A 405 -1.63 -0.47 14.60
C TYR A 405 -2.46 -0.05 15.83
N ARG A 406 -1.99 0.92 16.62
CA ARG A 406 -2.70 1.39 17.82
C ARG A 406 -4.02 2.06 17.48
N ILE A 407 -4.17 2.63 16.28
CA ILE A 407 -5.46 3.14 15.82
C ILE A 407 -6.51 2.01 15.84
N LEU A 408 -6.13 0.80 15.43
CA LEU A 408 -7.03 -0.36 15.44
C LEU A 408 -7.20 -0.90 16.87
N GLU A 409 -6.13 -0.90 17.67
CA GLU A 409 -6.16 -1.35 19.07
C GLU A 409 -7.10 -0.48 19.93
N GLU A 410 -6.94 0.84 19.86
CA GLU A 410 -7.74 1.83 20.61
C GLU A 410 -9.21 1.82 20.16
N ALA A 411 -9.46 1.50 18.88
CA ALA A 411 -10.81 1.28 18.35
C ALA A 411 -11.41 -0.09 18.73
N GLY A 412 -10.68 -0.96 19.43
CA GLY A 412 -11.15 -2.30 19.82
C GLY A 412 -11.27 -3.28 18.65
N LEU A 413 -10.56 -3.03 17.55
CA LEU A 413 -10.63 -3.78 16.29
C LEU A 413 -9.52 -4.81 16.14
N LEU A 414 -8.68 -5.03 17.15
CA LEU A 414 -7.68 -6.09 17.14
C LEU A 414 -8.08 -7.24 18.06
N LEU A 415 -7.76 -8.47 17.65
CA LEU A 415 -7.96 -9.63 18.52
C LEU A 415 -6.98 -9.57 19.71
N PRO A 416 -7.41 -9.93 20.93
CA PRO A 416 -6.51 -10.00 22.08
C PRO A 416 -5.50 -11.14 21.91
N ASN A 417 -4.31 -10.99 22.47
CA ASN A 417 -3.34 -12.07 22.53
C ASN A 417 -3.87 -13.19 23.45
N PRO A 418 -4.00 -14.45 22.98
CA PRO A 418 -4.51 -15.54 23.81
C PRO A 418 -3.52 -16.00 24.89
N SER A 419 -2.25 -15.59 24.82
CA SER A 419 -1.25 -15.90 25.85
C SER A 419 -1.50 -15.07 27.11
N SER A 420 -1.76 -15.74 28.24
CA SER A 420 -2.08 -15.12 29.55
C SER A 420 -1.05 -14.12 30.07
N ASP A 421 0.18 -14.19 29.56
CA ASP A 421 1.32 -13.44 30.08
C ASP A 421 1.74 -12.27 29.16
N ALA A 422 1.03 -12.05 28.04
CA ALA A 422 1.37 -11.04 27.05
C ALA A 422 0.28 -9.97 26.95
N ASP A 423 0.56 -8.79 27.51
CA ASP A 423 -0.25 -7.59 27.27
C ASP A 423 -0.16 -7.18 25.79
N GLY A 424 -1.31 -6.91 25.17
CA GLY A 424 -1.43 -6.37 23.81
C GLY A 424 -2.23 -7.23 22.82
N PRO A 425 -2.31 -6.80 21.55
CA PRO A 425 -3.06 -7.50 20.52
C PRO A 425 -2.31 -8.73 20.00
N LEU A 426 -3.06 -9.71 19.51
CA LEU A 426 -2.52 -10.81 18.72
C LEU A 426 -1.79 -10.25 17.48
N MET A 427 -0.53 -10.63 17.32
CA MET A 427 0.30 -10.19 16.20
C MET A 427 1.10 -11.37 15.67
N TYR A 428 0.95 -11.62 14.37
CA TYR A 428 1.77 -12.60 13.65
C TYR A 428 3.00 -11.89 13.09
N TYR A 429 4.17 -12.34 13.55
CA TYR A 429 5.46 -11.82 13.11
C TYR A 429 6.13 -12.81 12.15
N TYR A 430 6.56 -12.29 10.99
CA TYR A 430 7.25 -13.08 9.98
C TYR A 430 8.51 -12.36 9.53
N ASP A 431 9.66 -13.03 9.63
CA ASP A 431 10.92 -12.59 9.04
C ASP A 431 11.72 -13.77 8.47
N LYS A 432 12.96 -13.52 8.01
CA LYS A 432 13.83 -14.58 7.46
C LYS A 432 14.13 -15.72 8.44
N SER A 433 14.02 -15.47 9.74
CA SER A 433 14.44 -16.34 10.84
C SER A 433 13.28 -16.97 11.62
N SER A 434 12.14 -16.30 11.72
CA SER A 434 10.98 -16.71 12.53
C SER A 434 10.01 -17.65 11.80
N GLY A 435 10.36 -18.08 10.58
CA GLY A 435 9.48 -18.84 9.70
C GLY A 435 8.57 -17.94 8.87
N MET A 436 8.04 -18.52 7.79
CA MET A 436 7.31 -17.79 6.76
C MET A 436 5.91 -18.40 6.59
N PRO A 437 4.89 -17.57 6.30
CA PRO A 437 3.52 -18.08 6.23
C PRO A 437 3.27 -19.03 5.05
N TYR A 438 4.23 -19.14 4.12
CA TYR A 438 4.10 -19.89 2.86
C TYR A 438 5.19 -20.98 2.67
N GLY A 439 5.79 -21.50 3.74
CA GLY A 439 6.87 -22.50 3.64
C GLY A 439 8.25 -21.86 3.46
N SER A 440 9.27 -22.57 2.94
CA SER A 440 10.63 -22.02 2.84
C SER A 440 10.81 -21.05 1.65
N ILE A 441 11.83 -20.17 1.67
CA ILE A 441 12.08 -19.20 0.56
C ILE A 441 12.31 -20.00 -0.72
N LYS A 442 13.02 -21.12 -0.61
CA LYS A 442 13.32 -22.02 -1.73
C LYS A 442 12.04 -22.55 -2.39
N ASP A 443 11.02 -22.84 -1.61
CA ASP A 443 9.74 -23.36 -2.12
C ASP A 443 8.93 -22.28 -2.86
N ASN A 444 9.23 -21.00 -2.61
CA ASN A 444 8.57 -19.84 -3.21
C ASN A 444 9.39 -19.18 -4.34
N MET A 445 10.61 -19.66 -4.62
CA MET A 445 11.50 -19.14 -5.66
C MET A 445 11.49 -19.98 -6.96
N MET A 446 10.76 -21.09 -6.97
CA MET A 446 10.47 -21.91 -8.16
C MET A 446 9.16 -21.46 -8.80
#